data_AF-A0A2N5P7F9-F1
#
_entry.id   AF-A0A2N5P7F9-F1
#
_cell.length_a   1.000
_cell.length_b   1.000
_cell.length_c   1.000
_cell.angle_alpha   90.00
_cell.angle_beta   90.00
_cell.angle_gamma   90.00
#
_symmetry.space_group_name_H-M   'P 1'
#
loop_
_entity.id
_entity.type
_entity.pdbx_description
1 polymer ?
#
loop_
_entity_poly.entity_id
_entity_poly.type
_entity_poly.pdbx_seq_one_letter_code
_entity_poly.pdbx_strand_id
1 'polypeptide(L)'
;MEIVRNGQKILLTEWELFQAYEEQKYLYLKENVLDNMEDYLPQKVYSKLKANEDYRERCISLFQKYYEDYRMEYELALKEAIRDSAKAFLDAAKRNL
;
A
#
# COMPACT_ATOMS: atom_id res chain seq x y z
N MET A 1 -5.96 -25.52 5.24
CA MET A 1 -5.86 -24.97 6.62
C MET A 1 -7.23 -25.10 7.27
N GLU A 2 -7.33 -25.58 8.51
CA GLU A 2 -8.61 -25.66 9.25
C GLU A 2 -8.76 -24.40 10.12
N ILE A 3 -9.90 -23.73 10.01
CA ILE A 3 -10.28 -22.62 10.90
C ILE A 3 -11.60 -22.92 11.59
N VAL A 4 -11.83 -22.31 12.75
CA VAL A 4 -13.12 -22.38 13.46
C VAL A 4 -13.77 -21.00 13.40
N ARG A 5 -14.94 -20.92 12.75
CA ARG A 5 -15.74 -19.69 12.67
C ARG A 5 -17.15 -19.98 13.14
N ASN A 6 -17.65 -19.21 14.11
CA ASN A 6 -18.96 -19.41 14.73
C ASN A 6 -19.19 -20.85 15.24
N GLY A 7 -18.14 -21.48 15.79
CA GLY A 7 -18.20 -22.87 16.28
C GLY A 7 -18.22 -23.95 15.20
N GLN A 8 -18.18 -23.58 13.91
CA GLN A 8 -18.08 -24.52 12.79
C GLN A 8 -16.64 -24.63 12.29
N LYS A 9 -16.21 -25.86 12.01
CA LYS A 9 -14.94 -26.14 11.35
C LYS A 9 -15.09 -25.89 9.85
N ILE A 10 -14.25 -25.00 9.32
CA ILE A 10 -14.18 -24.70 7.90
C ILE A 10 -12.79 -25.13 7.43
N LEU A 11 -12.75 -26.00 6.43
CA LEU A 11 -11.52 -26.35 5.73
C LEU A 11 -11.36 -25.41 4.55
N LEU A 12 -10.38 -24.52 4.60
CA LEU A 12 -10.06 -23.64 3.49
C LEU A 12 -9.34 -24.42 2.39
N THR A 13 -9.78 -24.23 1.15
CA THR A 13 -9.03 -24.60 -0.05
C THR A 13 -7.73 -23.81 -0.13
N GLU A 14 -6.77 -24.28 -0.94
CA GLU A 14 -5.54 -23.55 -1.21
C GLU A 14 -5.81 -22.17 -1.81
N TRP A 15 -6.82 -22.08 -2.68
CA TRP A 15 -7.24 -20.82 -3.29
C TRP A 15 -7.80 -19.83 -2.27
N GLU A 16 -8.70 -20.26 -1.39
CA GLU A 16 -9.25 -19.38 -0.34
C GLU A 16 -8.18 -18.92 0.65
N LEU A 17 -7.23 -19.81 0.97
CA LEU A 17 -6.09 -19.45 1.81
C LEU A 17 -5.20 -18.40 1.12
N PHE A 18 -4.93 -18.56 -0.17
CA PHE A 18 -4.16 -17.61 -0.95
C PHE A 18 -4.86 -16.24 -1.04
N GLN A 19 -6.17 -16.22 -1.28
CA GLN A 19 -6.96 -14.97 -1.31
C GLN A 19 -6.93 -14.25 0.04
N ALA A 20 -7.11 -14.97 1.15
CA ALA A 20 -7.04 -14.38 2.49
C ALA A 20 -5.64 -13.82 2.79
N TYR A 21 -4.59 -14.49 2.33
CA TYR A 21 -3.22 -13.99 2.46
C TYR A 21 -3.01 -12.69 1.68
N GLU A 22 -3.43 -12.63 0.41
CA GLU A 22 -3.30 -11.42 -0.41
C GLU A 22 -4.13 -10.26 0.14
N GLU A 23 -5.34 -10.52 0.65
CA GLU A 23 -6.17 -9.52 1.33
C GLU A 23 -5.47 -8.97 2.58
N GLN A 24 -4.95 -9.85 3.44
CA GLN A 24 -4.24 -9.44 4.64
C GLN A 24 -2.97 -8.65 4.32
N LYS A 25 -2.22 -9.07 3.30
CA LYS A 25 -1.04 -8.36 2.80
C LYS A 25 -1.41 -6.97 2.31
N TYR A 26 -2.47 -6.84 1.52
CA TYR A 26 -2.95 -5.55 1.04
C TYR A 26 -3.41 -4.63 2.17
N LEU A 27 -4.17 -5.13 3.15
CA LEU A 27 -4.59 -4.37 4.33
C LEU A 27 -3.38 -3.84 5.12
N TYR A 28 -2.40 -4.70 5.37
CA TYR A 28 -1.15 -4.31 6.01
C TYR A 28 -0.43 -3.19 5.23
N LEU A 29 -0.33 -3.31 3.90
CA LEU A 29 0.32 -2.28 3.08
C LEU A 29 -0.43 -0.95 3.11
N LYS A 30 -1.77 -0.98 3.17
CA LYS A 30 -2.60 0.22 3.27
C LYS A 30 -2.36 0.99 4.56
N GLU A 31 -2.26 0.29 5.69
CA GLU A 31 -1.92 0.87 6.99
C GLU A 31 -0.47 1.36 6.99
N ASN A 32 0.46 0.51 6.55
CA ASN A 32 1.89 0.83 6.55
C ASN A 32 2.24 2.05 5.70
N VAL A 33 1.60 2.24 4.53
CA VAL A 33 1.75 3.47 3.75
C VAL A 33 1.30 4.67 4.56
N LEU A 34 0.09 4.61 5.17
CA LEU A 34 -0.46 5.72 5.92
C LEU A 34 0.42 6.12 7.11
N ASP A 35 0.93 5.14 7.84
CA ASP A 35 1.76 5.34 9.04
C ASP A 35 3.11 5.99 8.71
N ASN A 36 3.68 5.69 7.54
CA ASN A 36 5.01 6.19 7.13
C ASN A 36 4.96 7.45 6.26
N MET A 37 3.77 7.86 5.80
CA MET A 37 3.63 9.01 4.89
C MET A 37 4.14 10.33 5.49
N GLU A 38 3.92 10.56 6.78
CA GLU A 38 4.32 11.81 7.45
C GLU A 38 5.86 11.94 7.52
N ASP A 39 6.58 10.83 7.68
CA ASP A 39 8.04 10.82 7.76
C ASP A 39 8.72 11.09 6.40
N TYR A 40 8.06 10.75 5.30
CA TYR A 40 8.66 10.80 3.96
C TYR A 40 8.22 11.98 3.11
N LEU A 41 7.22 12.74 3.57
CA LEU A 41 6.65 13.88 2.86
C LEU A 41 6.72 15.17 3.68
N PRO A 42 6.88 16.34 3.02
CA PRO A 42 6.65 17.61 3.71
C PRO A 42 5.21 17.73 4.22
N GLN A 43 5.01 18.34 5.40
CA GLN A 43 3.69 18.41 6.07
C GLN A 43 2.55 18.94 5.18
N LYS A 44 2.86 19.93 4.33
CA LYS A 44 1.90 20.51 3.38
C LYS A 44 1.46 19.52 2.31
N VAL A 45 2.34 18.62 1.87
CA VAL A 45 2.04 17.56 0.90
C VAL A 45 1.30 16.43 1.58
N TYR A 46 1.77 15.97 2.74
CA TYR A 46 1.10 14.97 3.56
C TYR A 46 -0.37 15.34 3.83
N SER A 47 -0.62 16.56 4.32
CA SER A 47 -1.98 17.02 4.66
C SER A 47 -2.94 16.99 3.48
N LYS A 48 -2.44 17.16 2.25
CA LYS A 48 -3.24 17.11 1.02
C LYS A 48 -3.51 15.67 0.55
N LEU A 49 -2.55 14.77 0.76
CA LEU A 49 -2.58 13.44 0.15
C LEU A 49 -3.04 12.33 1.12
N LYS A 50 -3.00 12.54 2.44
CA LYS A 50 -3.34 11.51 3.45
C LYS A 50 -4.74 10.90 3.29
N ALA A 51 -5.70 11.70 2.80
CA ALA A 51 -7.08 11.27 2.57
C ALA A 51 -7.35 10.89 1.10
N ASN A 52 -6.36 10.98 0.22
CA ASN A 52 -6.52 10.67 -1.20
C ASN A 52 -6.33 9.16 -1.42
N GLU A 53 -7.40 8.46 -1.77
CA GLU A 53 -7.40 7.01 -1.99
C GLU A 53 -6.57 6.60 -3.20
N ASP A 54 -6.73 7.27 -4.34
CA ASP A 54 -5.96 6.98 -5.56
C ASP A 54 -4.45 7.12 -5.34
N TYR A 55 -4.05 8.11 -4.54
CA TYR A 55 -2.66 8.30 -4.14
C TYR A 55 -2.15 7.12 -3.31
N ARG A 56 -2.92 6.69 -2.29
CA ARG A 56 -2.54 5.56 -1.44
C ARG A 56 -2.47 4.26 -2.24
N GLU A 57 -3.40 4.04 -3.16
CA GLU A 57 -3.35 2.88 -4.06
C GLU A 57 -2.14 2.88 -4.98
N ARG A 58 -1.77 4.06 -5.49
CA ARG A 58 -0.55 4.21 -6.28
C ARG A 58 0.69 3.89 -5.45
N CYS A 59 0.75 4.30 -4.19
CA CYS A 59 1.84 3.96 -3.29
C CYS A 59 1.97 2.45 -3.10
N ILE A 60 0.86 1.74 -2.85
CA ILE A 60 0.86 0.28 -2.68
C ILE A 60 1.35 -0.42 -3.95
N SER A 61 0.81 -0.03 -5.11
CA SER A 61 1.19 -0.59 -6.40
C SER A 61 2.67 -0.37 -6.73
N LEU A 62 3.18 0.84 -6.48
CA LEU A 62 4.61 1.15 -6.69
C LEU A 62 5.50 0.44 -5.69
N PHE A 63 5.07 0.34 -4.42
CA PHE A 63 5.81 -0.38 -3.40
C PHE A 63 5.99 -1.85 -3.77
N GLN A 64 4.91 -2.53 -4.16
CA GLN A 64 4.97 -3.92 -4.62
C GLN A 64 5.94 -4.08 -5.79
N LYS A 65 5.87 -3.19 -6.78
CA LYS A 65 6.81 -3.20 -7.92
C LYS A 65 8.27 -3.02 -7.47
N TYR A 66 8.53 -2.07 -6.57
CA TYR A 66 9.89 -1.78 -6.09
C TYR A 66 10.46 -2.91 -5.23
N TYR A 67 9.65 -3.48 -4.35
CA TYR A 67 10.07 -4.53 -3.44
C TYR A 67 10.12 -5.91 -4.12
N GLU A 68 9.10 -6.27 -4.88
CA GLU A 68 8.95 -7.61 -5.46
C GLU A 68 9.66 -7.74 -6.80
N ASP A 69 9.46 -6.79 -7.72
CA ASP A 69 10.05 -6.87 -9.06
C ASP A 69 11.49 -6.37 -9.06
N TYR A 70 11.75 -5.22 -8.42
CA TYR A 70 13.07 -4.59 -8.41
C TYR A 70 13.95 -5.01 -7.23
N ARG A 71 13.43 -5.82 -6.30
CA ARG A 71 14.16 -6.36 -5.14
C ARG A 71 14.86 -5.27 -4.32
N MET A 72 14.24 -4.10 -4.22
CA MET A 72 14.73 -3.03 -3.37
C MET A 72 14.58 -3.40 -1.89
N GLU A 73 15.46 -2.88 -1.05
CA GLU A 73 15.32 -2.98 0.41
C GLU A 73 13.98 -2.37 0.85
N TYR A 74 13.34 -3.01 1.83
CA TYR A 74 11.95 -2.72 2.22
C TYR A 74 11.70 -1.24 2.51
N GLU A 75 12.48 -0.65 3.41
CA GLU A 75 12.39 0.76 3.81
C GLU A 75 12.61 1.71 2.63
N LEU A 76 13.56 1.37 1.75
CA LEU A 76 13.85 2.16 0.56
C LEU A 76 12.69 2.09 -0.43
N ALA A 77 12.14 0.89 -0.67
CA ALA A 77 11.01 0.68 -1.56
C ALA A 77 9.78 1.48 -1.10
N LEU A 78 9.49 1.45 0.21
CA LEU A 78 8.36 2.17 0.81
C LEU A 78 8.52 3.68 0.66
N LYS A 79 9.69 4.21 1.03
CA LYS A 79 10.01 5.62 0.92
C LYS A 79 9.93 6.13 -0.51
N GLU A 80 10.53 5.42 -1.47
CA GLU A 80 10.52 5.83 -2.87
C GLU A 80 9.11 5.74 -3.46
N ALA A 81 8.33 4.69 -3.15
CA ALA A 81 6.95 4.56 -3.61
C ALA A 81 6.05 5.72 -3.14
N ILE A 82 6.19 6.15 -1.88
CA ILE A 82 5.46 7.29 -1.31
C ILE A 82 5.84 8.61 -2.01
N ARG A 83 7.14 8.83 -2.24
CA ARG A 83 7.67 10.06 -2.85
C ARG A 83 7.35 10.16 -4.34
N ASP A 84 7.55 9.09 -5.09
CA ASP A 84 7.30 9.05 -6.53
C ASP A 84 5.81 9.17 -6.84
N SER A 85 4.96 8.53 -6.02
CA SER A 85 3.51 8.74 -6.09
C SER A 85 3.18 10.21 -5.87
N ALA A 86 3.76 10.85 -4.85
CA ALA A 86 3.41 12.23 -4.51
C ALA A 86 3.84 13.18 -5.63
N LYS A 87 5.01 12.95 -6.21
CA LYS A 87 5.50 13.68 -7.38
C LYS A 87 4.55 13.58 -8.56
N ALA A 88 4.08 12.37 -8.89
CA ALA A 88 3.14 12.16 -10.00
C ALA A 88 1.83 12.95 -9.81
N PHE A 89 1.26 12.96 -8.60
CA PHE A 89 0.04 13.70 -8.29
C PHE A 89 0.25 15.23 -8.32
N LEU A 90 1.38 15.71 -7.79
CA LEU A 90 1.70 17.13 -7.80
C LEU A 90 1.97 17.64 -9.23
N ASP A 91 2.62 16.85 -10.07
CA ASP A 91 2.89 17.22 -11.46
C ASP A 91 1.61 17.16 -12.32
N ALA A 92 0.71 16.22 -12.05
CA ALA A 92 -0.62 16.19 -12.68
C ALA A 92 -1.43 17.44 -12.29
N ALA A 93 -1.43 17.83 -11.02
CA ALA A 93 -2.15 19.02 -10.55
C ALA A 93 -1.64 20.32 -11.19
N LYS A 94 -0.35 20.42 -11.51
CA LYS A 94 0.24 21.58 -12.21
C LYS A 94 -0.16 21.66 -13.69
N ARG A 95 -0.42 20.53 -14.35
CA ARG A 95 -0.79 20.48 -15.78
C ARG A 95 -2.27 20.80 -16.03
N ASN A 96 -3.09 20.73 -14.99
CA ASN A 96 -4.52 21.03 -15.03
C ASN A 96 -4.84 22.48 -14.61
N LEU A 97 -3.81 23.32 -14.49
CA LEU A 97 -3.86 24.78 -14.23
C LEU A 97 -3.40 25.53 -15.48
#